data_AF-A4Y4V8-F1
#
_entry.id   AF-A4Y4V8-F1
#
_cell.length_a   1.000
_cell.length_b   1.000
_cell.length_c   1.000
_cell.angle_alpha   90.00
_cell.angle_beta   90.00
_cell.angle_gamma   90.00
#
_symmetry.space_group_name_H-M   'P 1'
#
loop_
_entity.id
_entity.type
_entity.pdbx_description
1 polymer ?
#
loop_
_entity_poly.entity_id
_entity_poly.type
_entity_poly.pdbx_seq_one_letter_code
_entity_poly.pdbx_strand_id
1 'polypeptide(L)'
;MEWVKKETTVIDKLCSNNQLLANTINTALWSAFSTIDEHAYGQDLLLAKEVLRGELGLDVNQKPGDIDLLIIPVVGDSPLLHKTVAIEAKVVRPTISKPSKNASSMGVKQTKGLLRDGFPYISLLHVVIPESLPSEMHWSIPLKSMELDDNGDLKDTGEVIKHDPFPLISAGRQKGRIVATDLPEEASYRVLGLSLTNGDISGITQGDLRIGKVNPHVSDTLLANIRKFLASNPDRFKRIKWFE
;
A
#
# COMPACT_ATOMS: atom_id res chain seq x y z
N MET A 1 -9.83 -18.24 -8.59
CA MET A 1 -8.67 -17.35 -8.35
C MET A 1 -8.30 -17.40 -6.87
N GLU A 2 -7.43 -18.33 -6.48
CA GLU A 2 -7.17 -18.62 -5.04
C GLU A 2 -6.47 -17.48 -4.31
N TRP A 3 -5.50 -16.81 -4.95
CA TRP A 3 -4.68 -15.78 -4.31
C TRP A 3 -5.48 -14.56 -3.85
N VAL A 4 -6.63 -14.29 -4.47
CA VAL A 4 -7.51 -13.19 -4.05
C VAL A 4 -8.21 -13.51 -2.74
N LYS A 5 -8.39 -14.78 -2.36
CA LYS A 5 -9.27 -15.15 -1.23
C LYS A 5 -8.74 -14.75 0.15
N LYS A 6 -7.42 -14.79 0.36
CA LYS A 6 -6.79 -14.46 1.65
C LYS A 6 -6.04 -13.14 1.57
N GLU A 7 -5.99 -12.41 2.68
CA GLU A 7 -5.25 -11.15 2.79
C GLU A 7 -3.75 -11.36 2.54
N THR A 8 -3.19 -12.40 3.17
CA THR A 8 -1.78 -12.77 3.07
C THR A 8 -1.34 -13.05 1.64
N THR A 9 -2.13 -13.84 0.90
CA THR A 9 -1.82 -14.17 -0.51
C THR A 9 -1.99 -12.98 -1.46
N VAL A 10 -2.82 -11.99 -1.11
CA VAL A 10 -2.90 -10.73 -1.84
C VAL A 10 -1.65 -9.89 -1.62
N ILE A 11 -1.20 -9.78 -0.37
CA ILE A 11 0.03 -9.07 -0.02
C ILE A 11 1.23 -9.73 -0.71
N ASP A 12 1.31 -11.07 -0.72
CA ASP A 12 2.34 -11.80 -1.46
C ASP A 12 2.38 -11.44 -2.93
N LYS A 13 1.21 -11.37 -3.58
CA LYS A 13 1.10 -10.99 -4.99
C LYS A 13 1.57 -9.55 -5.22
N LEU A 14 1.20 -8.61 -4.34
CA LEU A 14 1.64 -7.22 -4.42
C LEU A 14 3.16 -7.07 -4.20
N CYS A 15 3.78 -7.95 -3.41
CA CYS A 15 5.23 -7.96 -3.17
C CYS A 15 6.02 -8.85 -4.15
N SER A 16 5.36 -9.46 -5.15
CA SER A 16 5.97 -10.48 -6.02
C SER A 16 7.00 -9.91 -7.01
N ASN A 17 6.85 -8.65 -7.42
CA ASN A 17 7.82 -7.95 -8.27
C ASN A 17 7.95 -6.48 -7.86
N ASN A 18 9.02 -5.83 -8.33
CA ASN A 18 9.36 -4.47 -7.95
C ASN A 18 8.31 -3.45 -8.38
N GLN A 19 7.65 -3.62 -9.53
CA GLN A 19 6.65 -2.66 -10.02
C GLN A 19 5.39 -2.67 -9.15
N LEU A 20 4.87 -3.85 -8.82
CA LEU A 20 3.73 -3.99 -7.91
C LEU A 20 4.08 -3.52 -6.50
N LEU A 21 5.27 -3.88 -6.02
CA LEU A 21 5.75 -3.48 -4.71
C LEU A 21 5.86 -1.96 -4.63
N ALA A 22 6.53 -1.31 -5.60
CA ALA A 22 6.67 0.13 -5.69
C ALA A 22 5.30 0.82 -5.64
N ASN A 23 4.33 0.36 -6.45
CA ASN A 23 2.98 0.90 -6.45
C ASN A 23 2.23 0.66 -5.13
N THR A 24 2.65 -0.31 -4.32
CA THR A 24 2.02 -0.65 -3.04
C THR A 24 2.55 0.20 -1.89
N ILE A 25 3.86 0.42 -1.84
CA ILE A 25 4.53 1.02 -0.68
C ILE A 25 4.98 2.48 -0.90
N ASN A 26 4.86 3.05 -2.09
CA ASN A 26 5.39 4.38 -2.42
C ASN A 26 4.96 5.48 -1.42
N THR A 27 3.70 5.54 -1.02
CA THR A 27 3.19 6.56 -0.09
C THR A 27 3.85 6.44 1.29
N ALA A 28 4.05 5.20 1.74
CA ALA A 28 4.77 4.89 2.98
C ALA A 28 6.24 5.35 2.87
N LEU A 29 6.89 5.06 1.74
CA LEU A 29 8.27 5.48 1.51
C LEU A 29 8.42 7.00 1.38
N TRP A 30 7.52 7.69 0.69
CA TRP A 30 7.51 9.14 0.61
C TRP A 30 7.34 9.81 1.97
N SER A 31 6.66 9.15 2.91
CA SER A 31 6.57 9.63 4.29
C SER A 31 7.96 9.55 4.98
N ALA A 32 8.69 8.46 4.76
CA ALA A 32 10.03 8.25 5.32
C ALA A 32 11.14 9.08 4.64
N PHE A 33 10.92 9.50 3.39
CA PHE A 33 11.83 10.28 2.54
C PHE A 33 11.12 11.56 2.06
N SER A 34 10.79 12.43 3.00
CA SER A 34 10.03 13.67 2.73
C SER A 34 10.90 14.87 2.34
N THR A 35 12.23 14.74 2.39
CA THR A 35 13.19 15.78 2.01
C THR A 35 13.59 15.65 0.54
N ILE A 36 13.81 16.78 -0.13
CA ILE A 36 14.12 16.82 -1.58
C ILE A 36 15.45 16.15 -1.93
N ASP A 37 16.38 16.07 -0.97
CA ASP A 37 17.73 15.55 -1.18
C ASP A 37 17.82 14.02 -1.02
N GLU A 38 16.75 13.36 -0.59
CA GLU A 38 16.70 11.91 -0.42
C GLU A 38 15.58 11.29 -1.26
N HIS A 39 15.92 10.39 -2.17
CA HIS A 39 14.93 9.70 -2.97
C HIS A 39 14.69 8.28 -2.44
N ALA A 40 13.44 7.95 -2.11
CA ALA A 40 13.04 6.63 -1.62
C ALA A 40 13.51 5.46 -2.51
N TYR A 41 13.51 5.65 -3.83
CA TYR A 41 13.95 4.65 -4.80
C TYR A 41 15.45 4.67 -5.08
N GLY A 42 16.19 5.60 -4.48
CA GLY A 42 17.65 5.60 -4.47
C GLY A 42 18.25 4.71 -3.37
N GLN A 43 17.40 4.12 -2.51
CA GLN A 43 17.82 3.27 -1.40
C GLN A 43 17.31 1.83 -1.62
N ASP A 44 18.16 0.85 -1.28
CA ASP A 44 17.70 -0.54 -1.16
C ASP A 44 16.73 -0.65 0.02
N LEU A 45 15.87 -1.67 0.00
CA LEU A 45 14.97 -1.95 1.11
C LEU A 45 15.16 -3.36 1.65
N LEU A 46 14.95 -3.54 2.94
CA LEU A 46 14.69 -4.83 3.55
C LEU A 46 13.19 -4.91 3.85
N LEU A 47 12.54 -5.90 3.27
CA LEU A 47 11.10 -6.14 3.42
C LEU A 47 10.87 -7.44 4.20
N ALA A 48 10.19 -7.34 5.33
CA ALA A 48 9.62 -8.49 6.03
C ALA A 48 8.08 -8.40 6.00
N LYS A 49 7.44 -9.57 5.95
CA LYS A 49 5.97 -9.72 5.95
C LYS A 49 5.54 -10.48 7.19
N GLU A 50 4.33 -10.21 7.67
CA GLU A 50 3.69 -10.93 8.79
C GLU A 50 4.64 -11.05 9.99
N VAL A 51 5.20 -9.91 10.41
CA VAL A 51 6.15 -9.85 11.53
C VAL A 51 5.36 -9.89 12.83
N LEU A 52 5.60 -10.91 13.64
CA LEU A 52 4.90 -11.09 14.90
C LEU A 52 5.33 -10.01 15.89
N ARG A 53 4.40 -9.48 16.66
CA ARG A 53 4.71 -8.46 17.68
C ARG A 53 5.79 -8.89 18.66
N GLY A 54 5.71 -10.15 19.10
CA GLY A 54 6.67 -10.74 20.03
C GLY A 54 8.09 -10.81 19.46
N GLU A 55 8.25 -10.93 18.14
CA GLU A 55 9.56 -10.89 17.47
C GLU A 55 10.24 -9.52 17.61
N LEU A 56 9.45 -8.46 17.84
CA LEU A 56 9.92 -7.09 18.07
C LEU A 56 9.93 -6.70 19.55
N GLY A 57 9.73 -7.66 20.46
CA GLY A 57 9.68 -7.43 21.90
C GLY A 57 8.48 -6.59 22.36
N LEU A 58 7.42 -6.53 21.56
CA LEU A 58 6.16 -5.89 21.91
C LEU A 58 5.25 -6.87 22.65
N ASP A 59 4.33 -6.35 23.48
CA ASP A 59 3.36 -7.18 24.20
C ASP A 59 2.44 -7.93 23.22
N VAL A 60 2.45 -9.26 23.34
CA VAL A 60 1.67 -10.20 22.52
C VAL A 60 0.18 -10.18 22.85
N ASN A 61 -0.19 -9.72 24.06
CA ASN A 61 -1.58 -9.62 24.49
C ASN A 61 -2.21 -8.26 24.16
N GLN A 62 -1.38 -7.28 23.75
CA GLN A 62 -1.83 -5.92 23.46
C GLN A 62 -2.20 -5.79 21.98
N LYS A 63 -3.34 -5.14 21.69
CA LYS A 63 -3.68 -4.70 20.32
C LYS A 63 -2.84 -3.47 19.94
N PRO A 64 -2.30 -3.38 18.73
CA PRO A 64 -2.75 -4.04 17.49
C PRO A 64 -2.18 -5.46 17.36
N GLY A 65 -2.53 -6.18 16.30
CA GLY A 65 -1.96 -7.53 16.04
C GLY A 65 -0.57 -7.44 15.41
N ASP A 66 -0.19 -8.50 14.70
CA ASP A 66 1.06 -8.58 13.95
C ASP A 66 1.17 -7.48 12.88
N ILE A 67 2.41 -7.23 12.43
CA ILE A 67 2.73 -6.20 11.45
C ILE A 67 2.69 -6.84 10.06
N ASP A 68 1.75 -6.40 9.21
CA ASP A 68 1.57 -6.98 7.87
C ASP A 68 2.82 -6.80 7.00
N LEU A 69 3.40 -5.59 6.97
CA LEU A 69 4.68 -5.30 6.31
C LEU A 69 5.58 -4.45 7.19
N LEU A 70 6.84 -4.85 7.31
CA LEU A 70 7.92 -4.06 7.91
C LEU A 70 8.97 -3.75 6.84
N ILE A 71 9.22 -2.46 6.62
CA ILE A 71 10.15 -1.98 5.60
C ILE A 71 11.25 -1.18 6.28
N ILE A 72 12.51 -1.56 6.01
CA ILE A 72 13.69 -0.88 6.54
C ILE A 72 14.53 -0.44 5.34
N PRO A 73 14.64 0.87 5.07
CA PRO A 73 15.56 1.36 4.03
C PRO A 73 17.02 1.11 4.40
N VAL A 74 17.87 0.95 3.38
CA VAL A 74 19.30 0.62 3.54
C VAL A 74 20.15 1.49 2.62
N VAL A 75 21.22 2.05 3.19
CA VAL A 75 22.31 2.71 2.45
C VAL A 75 23.51 1.77 2.45
N GLY A 76 23.89 1.22 1.29
CA GLY A 76 24.91 0.17 1.22
C GLY A 76 24.45 -1.07 1.99
N ASP A 77 25.10 -1.38 3.11
CA ASP A 77 24.70 -2.46 4.03
C ASP A 77 24.20 -1.93 5.39
N SER A 78 24.02 -0.61 5.53
CA SER A 78 23.60 0.02 6.78
C SER A 78 22.09 0.27 6.81
N PRO A 79 21.33 -0.38 7.73
CA PRO A 79 19.90 -0.16 7.85
C PRO A 79 19.59 1.20 8.50
N LEU A 80 18.71 1.97 7.85
CA LEU A 80 18.19 3.25 8.34
C LEU A 80 17.00 3.00 9.28
N LEU A 81 17.26 2.52 10.49
CA LEU A 81 16.22 2.14 11.45
C LEU A 81 15.24 3.29 11.79
N HIS A 82 15.74 4.52 11.85
CA HIS A 82 14.91 5.72 12.07
C HIS A 82 13.95 6.01 10.90
N LYS A 83 14.10 5.35 9.75
CA LYS A 83 13.20 5.39 8.59
C LYS A 83 12.38 4.11 8.43
N THR A 84 12.31 3.28 9.47
CA THR A 84 11.50 2.05 9.43
C THR A 84 10.02 2.40 9.26
N VAL A 85 9.36 1.72 8.33
CA VAL A 85 7.94 1.84 8.07
C VAL A 85 7.24 0.55 8.47
N ALA A 86 6.21 0.66 9.30
CA ALA A 86 5.25 -0.42 9.54
C ALA A 86 3.96 -0.15 8.76
N ILE A 87 3.44 -1.16 8.06
CA ILE A 87 2.19 -1.05 7.30
C ILE A 87 1.18 -2.05 7.85
N GLU A 88 -0.03 -1.56 8.11
CA GLU A 88 -1.24 -2.36 8.28
C GLU A 88 -1.96 -2.41 6.92
N ALA A 89 -2.27 -3.59 6.42
CA ALA A 89 -2.98 -3.81 5.16
C ALA A 89 -4.39 -4.34 5.41
N LYS A 90 -5.35 -3.95 4.56
CA LYS A 90 -6.73 -4.44 4.60
C LYS A 90 -7.23 -4.72 3.19
N VAL A 91 -7.73 -5.92 2.95
CA VAL A 91 -8.26 -6.30 1.64
C VAL A 91 -9.78 -6.29 1.61
N VAL A 92 -10.34 -5.48 0.70
CA VAL A 92 -11.77 -5.35 0.46
C VAL A 92 -12.14 -5.99 -0.86
N ARG A 93 -13.23 -6.76 -0.87
CA ARG A 93 -13.71 -7.48 -2.06
C ARG A 93 -15.18 -7.19 -2.33
N PRO A 94 -15.50 -6.00 -2.88
CA PRO A 94 -16.86 -5.64 -3.25
C PRO A 94 -17.40 -6.54 -4.36
N THR A 95 -18.71 -6.76 -4.35
CA THR A 95 -19.42 -7.45 -5.44
C THR A 95 -20.44 -6.47 -6.04
N ILE A 96 -20.90 -6.69 -7.26
CA ILE A 96 -21.98 -5.95 -7.92
C ILE A 96 -23.25 -5.98 -7.06
N SER A 97 -23.54 -7.12 -6.45
CA SER A 97 -24.66 -7.28 -5.51
C SER A 97 -24.47 -6.54 -4.18
N LYS A 98 -23.22 -6.25 -3.79
CA LYS A 98 -22.85 -5.53 -2.56
C LYS A 98 -21.72 -4.54 -2.84
N PRO A 99 -21.97 -3.50 -3.65
CA PRO A 99 -20.90 -2.62 -4.16
C PRO A 99 -20.41 -1.65 -3.09
N SER A 100 -21.14 -1.55 -1.98
CA SER A 100 -20.80 -0.81 -0.77
C SER A 100 -20.07 -1.66 0.28
N LYS A 101 -19.74 -2.93 0.00
CA LYS A 101 -19.06 -3.80 0.96
C LYS A 101 -17.77 -3.15 1.49
N ASN A 102 -17.51 -3.35 2.77
CA ASN A 102 -16.35 -2.79 3.45
C ASN A 102 -15.35 -3.88 3.85
N ALA A 103 -14.14 -3.45 4.23
CA ALA A 103 -13.26 -4.29 5.05
C ALA A 103 -14.02 -4.70 6.32
N SER A 104 -13.71 -5.89 6.87
CA SER A 104 -14.25 -6.33 8.16
C SER A 104 -13.90 -5.37 9.30
N SER A 105 -12.75 -4.70 9.19
CA SER A 105 -12.35 -3.56 10.01
C SER A 105 -11.57 -2.55 9.16
N MET A 106 -11.64 -1.27 9.49
CA MET A 106 -10.95 -0.20 8.75
C MET A 106 -9.43 -0.14 9.02
N GLY A 107 -8.87 -1.00 9.87
CA GLY A 107 -7.44 -0.95 10.23
C GLY A 107 -7.01 0.23 11.12
N VAL A 108 -7.85 1.27 11.30
CA VAL A 108 -7.49 2.50 12.05
C VAL A 108 -7.01 2.23 13.48
N LYS A 109 -7.69 1.33 14.22
CA LYS A 109 -7.28 0.96 15.58
C LYS A 109 -5.90 0.28 15.56
N GLN A 110 -5.64 -0.53 14.53
CA GLN A 110 -4.38 -1.22 14.36
C GLN A 110 -3.26 -0.22 14.08
N THR A 111 -3.48 0.69 13.13
CA THR A 111 -2.54 1.76 12.76
C THR A 111 -2.22 2.67 13.95
N LYS A 112 -3.22 3.08 14.75
CA LYS A 112 -3.00 3.84 15.99
C LYS A 112 -2.20 3.05 17.02
N GLY A 113 -2.38 1.74 17.04
CA GLY A 113 -1.59 0.84 17.85
C GLY A 113 -0.10 0.87 17.48
N LEU A 114 0.22 0.75 16.19
CA LEU A 114 1.59 0.84 15.68
C LEU A 114 2.23 2.20 15.99
N LEU A 115 1.44 3.28 15.90
CA LEU A 115 1.90 4.62 16.30
C LEU A 115 2.26 4.64 17.80
N ARG A 116 1.42 4.07 18.66
CA ARG A 116 1.67 3.99 20.10
C ARG A 116 2.86 3.08 20.45
N ASP A 117 3.10 2.03 19.67
CA ASP A 117 4.26 1.14 19.84
C ASP A 117 5.59 1.87 19.55
N GLY A 118 5.53 3.00 18.85
CA GLY A 118 6.67 3.88 18.60
C GLY A 118 7.40 3.60 17.29
N PHE A 119 6.74 3.03 16.29
CA PHE A 119 7.31 2.93 14.94
C PHE A 119 7.55 4.35 14.35
N PRO A 120 8.67 4.60 13.64
CA PRO A 120 8.94 5.92 13.09
C PRO A 120 7.93 6.39 12.05
N TYR A 121 7.56 5.50 11.13
CA TYR A 121 6.58 5.75 10.09
C TYR A 121 5.56 4.63 10.03
N ILE A 122 4.28 5.00 9.88
CA ILE A 122 3.17 4.06 9.88
C ILE A 122 2.29 4.34 8.67
N SER A 123 1.85 3.28 7.97
CA SER A 123 0.90 3.39 6.88
C SER A 123 -0.30 2.46 7.03
N LEU A 124 -1.47 2.93 6.64
CA LEU A 124 -2.65 2.11 6.39
C LEU A 124 -2.83 1.88 4.89
N LEU A 125 -2.84 0.62 4.46
CA LEU A 125 -3.03 0.22 3.07
C LEU A 125 -4.39 -0.45 2.90
N HIS A 126 -5.27 0.10 2.07
CA HIS A 126 -6.48 -0.59 1.63
C HIS A 126 -6.31 -1.10 0.20
N VAL A 127 -6.45 -2.41 0.00
CA VAL A 127 -6.41 -3.05 -1.31
C VAL A 127 -7.82 -3.49 -1.68
N VAL A 128 -8.35 -2.95 -2.77
CA VAL A 128 -9.70 -3.21 -3.23
C VAL A 128 -9.65 -4.09 -4.47
N ILE A 129 -10.26 -5.26 -4.37
CA ILE A 129 -10.33 -6.26 -5.44
C ILE A 129 -11.81 -6.57 -5.69
N PRO A 130 -12.52 -5.72 -6.46
CA PRO A 130 -13.91 -5.98 -6.77
C PRO A 130 -14.04 -7.14 -7.76
N GLU A 131 -15.22 -7.75 -7.80
CA GLU A 131 -15.56 -8.60 -8.95
C GLU A 131 -15.64 -7.75 -10.22
N SER A 132 -15.30 -8.31 -11.38
CA SER A 132 -15.33 -7.58 -12.65
C SER A 132 -16.76 -7.21 -13.03
N LEU A 133 -16.95 -6.00 -13.54
CA LEU A 133 -18.23 -5.63 -14.15
C LEU A 133 -18.45 -6.37 -15.47
N PRO A 134 -19.71 -6.67 -15.81
CA PRO A 134 -20.09 -7.04 -17.16
C PRO A 134 -19.62 -5.99 -18.18
N SER A 135 -19.22 -6.45 -19.37
CA SER A 135 -18.62 -5.59 -20.40
C SER A 135 -19.51 -4.41 -20.84
N GLU A 136 -20.83 -4.59 -20.77
CA GLU A 136 -21.83 -3.57 -21.08
C GLU A 136 -21.85 -2.42 -20.07
N MET A 137 -21.32 -2.65 -18.86
CA MET A 137 -21.19 -1.64 -17.81
C MET A 137 -19.82 -0.95 -17.83
N HIS A 138 -18.92 -1.34 -18.73
CA HIS A 138 -17.62 -0.71 -18.87
C HIS A 138 -17.77 0.69 -19.48
N TRP A 139 -16.99 1.63 -18.95
CA TRP A 139 -16.91 2.97 -19.53
C TRP A 139 -16.28 2.90 -20.91
N SER A 140 -16.84 3.70 -21.82
CA SER A 140 -16.32 3.87 -23.17
C SER A 140 -15.48 5.14 -23.19
N ILE A 141 -14.17 4.97 -23.30
CA ILE A 141 -13.20 6.07 -23.28
C ILE A 141 -12.72 6.27 -24.72
N PRO A 142 -13.11 7.37 -25.39
CA PRO A 142 -12.58 7.71 -26.71
C PRO A 142 -11.07 7.91 -26.64
N LEU A 143 -10.35 7.32 -27.59
CA LEU A 143 -8.93 7.58 -27.78
C LEU A 143 -8.75 8.91 -28.50
N LYS A 144 -7.85 9.72 -27.94
CA LYS A 144 -7.43 10.98 -28.52
C LYS A 144 -6.00 10.82 -29.05
N SER A 145 -5.73 11.36 -30.24
CA SER A 145 -4.37 11.49 -30.75
C SER A 145 -3.67 12.68 -30.11
N MET A 146 -2.34 12.75 -30.22
CA MET A 146 -1.57 13.92 -29.77
C MET A 146 -1.68 15.12 -30.73
N GLU A 147 -2.35 14.97 -31.88
CA GLU A 147 -2.60 16.06 -32.81
C GLU A 147 -3.77 16.93 -32.33
N LEU A 148 -3.70 18.24 -32.60
CA LEU A 148 -4.77 19.17 -32.32
C LEU A 148 -5.70 19.33 -33.53
N ASP A 149 -7.00 19.47 -33.28
CA ASP A 149 -7.98 19.86 -34.28
C ASP A 149 -8.00 21.39 -34.49
N ASP A 150 -8.90 21.86 -35.36
CA ASP A 150 -9.02 23.29 -35.70
C ASP A 150 -9.46 24.17 -34.51
N ASN A 151 -9.98 23.57 -33.43
CA ASN A 151 -10.35 24.26 -32.20
C ASN A 151 -9.24 24.21 -31.13
N GLY A 152 -8.12 23.53 -31.41
CA GLY A 152 -7.03 23.33 -30.47
C GLY A 152 -7.27 22.20 -29.47
N ASP A 153 -8.28 21.35 -29.69
CA ASP A 153 -8.55 20.15 -28.88
C ASP A 153 -7.80 18.95 -29.46
N LEU A 154 -7.51 17.94 -28.64
CA LEU A 154 -6.92 16.69 -29.14
C LEU A 154 -7.90 15.99 -30.10
N LYS A 155 -7.43 15.65 -31.31
CA LYS A 155 -8.24 14.96 -32.33
C LYS A 155 -8.69 13.59 -31.85
N ASP A 156 -9.96 13.24 -32.11
CA ASP A 156 -10.46 11.88 -31.95
C ASP A 156 -9.80 10.93 -32.94
N THR A 157 -9.38 9.74 -32.48
CA THR A 157 -8.89 8.68 -33.36
C THR A 157 -10.04 7.86 -33.96
N GLY A 158 -11.25 8.01 -33.43
CA GLY A 158 -12.41 7.15 -33.73
C GLY A 158 -12.39 5.80 -32.98
N GLU A 159 -11.32 5.50 -32.25
CA GLU A 159 -11.20 4.29 -31.44
C GLU A 159 -11.75 4.51 -30.02
N VAL A 160 -12.25 3.43 -29.40
CA VAL A 160 -12.81 3.47 -28.05
C VAL A 160 -12.23 2.35 -27.22
N ILE A 161 -11.68 2.69 -26.06
CA ILE A 161 -11.24 1.73 -25.05
C ILE A 161 -12.40 1.44 -24.10
N LYS A 162 -12.63 0.16 -23.81
CA LYS A 162 -13.53 -0.28 -22.74
C LYS A 162 -12.73 -0.41 -21.45
N HIS A 163 -13.18 0.27 -20.41
CA HIS A 163 -12.54 0.26 -19.10
C HIS A 163 -13.55 -0.13 -18.01
N ASP A 164 -13.22 -1.12 -17.18
CA ASP A 164 -14.01 -1.45 -15.99
C ASP A 164 -13.76 -0.39 -14.90
N PRO A 165 -14.73 0.48 -14.58
CA PRO A 165 -14.53 1.54 -13.59
C PRO A 165 -14.66 1.05 -12.14
N PHE A 166 -15.05 -0.20 -11.89
CA PHE A 166 -15.43 -0.63 -10.55
C PHE A 166 -14.26 -0.63 -9.54
N PRO A 167 -13.02 -0.99 -9.92
CA PRO A 167 -11.84 -0.80 -9.06
C PRO A 167 -11.67 0.67 -8.63
N LEU A 168 -11.77 1.62 -9.57
CA LEU A 168 -11.67 3.06 -9.30
C LEU A 168 -12.75 3.54 -8.34
N ILE A 169 -14.01 3.26 -8.65
CA ILE A 169 -15.16 3.69 -7.84
C ILE A 169 -15.08 3.10 -6.43
N SER A 170 -14.70 1.83 -6.32
CA SER A 170 -14.59 1.15 -5.03
C SER A 170 -13.44 1.69 -4.19
N ALA A 171 -12.28 1.98 -4.80
CA ALA A 171 -11.18 2.66 -4.14
C ALA A 171 -11.60 4.06 -3.64
N GLY A 172 -12.33 4.83 -4.44
CA GLY A 172 -12.87 6.13 -4.04
C GLY A 172 -13.79 6.06 -2.82
N ARG A 173 -14.66 5.03 -2.74
CA ARG A 173 -15.50 4.79 -1.56
C ARG A 173 -14.69 4.45 -0.32
N GLN A 174 -13.66 3.62 -0.47
CA GLN A 174 -12.76 3.26 0.64
C GLN A 174 -11.98 4.46 1.16
N LYS A 175 -11.48 5.32 0.26
CA LYS A 175 -10.91 6.62 0.62
C LYS A 175 -11.89 7.43 1.47
N GLY A 176 -13.11 7.66 0.97
CA GLY A 176 -14.10 8.48 1.70
C GLY A 176 -14.35 7.98 3.13
N ARG A 177 -14.28 6.66 3.34
CA ARG A 177 -14.39 6.04 4.67
C ARG A 177 -13.16 6.28 5.54
N ILE A 178 -11.95 6.12 5.00
CA ILE A 178 -10.71 6.40 5.73
C ILE A 178 -10.68 7.86 6.16
N VAL A 179 -11.02 8.78 5.27
CA VAL A 179 -11.06 10.24 5.55
C VAL A 179 -12.10 10.58 6.63
N ALA A 180 -13.20 9.81 6.72
CA ALA A 180 -14.20 9.97 7.76
C ALA A 180 -13.79 9.37 9.12
N THR A 181 -12.61 8.74 9.22
CA THR A 181 -12.09 8.21 10.49
C THR A 181 -11.18 9.22 11.19
N ASP A 182 -10.82 8.90 12.43
CA ASP A 182 -9.90 9.66 13.26
C ASP A 182 -8.44 9.19 13.08
N LEU A 183 -8.05 8.82 11.85
CA LEU A 183 -6.70 8.36 11.53
C LEU A 183 -5.68 9.52 11.68
N PRO A 184 -4.69 9.41 12.58
CA PRO A 184 -3.77 10.50 12.93
C PRO A 184 -2.95 10.96 11.72
N GLU A 185 -2.53 12.23 11.70
CA GLU A 185 -1.78 12.82 10.57
C GLU A 185 -0.41 12.17 10.35
N GLU A 186 0.17 11.61 11.42
CA GLU A 186 1.40 10.84 11.40
C GLU A 186 1.27 9.57 10.55
N ALA A 187 0.06 8.98 10.50
CA ALA A 187 -0.18 7.80 9.69
C ALA A 187 -0.48 8.17 8.23
N SER A 188 0.36 7.68 7.31
CA SER A 188 0.02 7.71 5.89
C SER A 188 -1.12 6.75 5.59
N TYR A 189 -1.83 6.98 4.48
CA TYR A 189 -2.70 5.95 3.93
C TYR A 189 -2.64 5.90 2.42
N ARG A 190 -2.92 4.72 1.89
CA ARG A 190 -3.04 4.47 0.46
C ARG A 190 -4.20 3.53 0.18
N VAL A 191 -4.96 3.82 -0.87
CA VAL A 191 -6.03 2.95 -1.36
C VAL A 191 -5.73 2.53 -2.79
N LEU A 192 -5.73 1.23 -3.06
CA LEU A 192 -5.48 0.66 -4.38
C LEU A 192 -6.75 -0.03 -4.88
N GLY A 193 -7.18 0.29 -6.10
CA GLY A 193 -8.17 -0.51 -6.83
C GLY A 193 -7.45 -1.42 -7.82
N LEU A 194 -7.56 -2.74 -7.66
CA LEU A 194 -6.92 -3.70 -8.56
C LEU A 194 -7.89 -4.08 -9.69
N SER A 195 -7.43 -3.89 -10.92
CA SER A 195 -8.06 -4.44 -12.13
C SER A 195 -7.44 -5.80 -12.42
N LEU A 196 -8.28 -6.78 -12.72
CA LEU A 196 -7.86 -8.15 -12.99
C LEU A 196 -8.20 -8.57 -14.42
N THR A 197 -7.26 -9.22 -15.08
CA THR A 197 -7.46 -9.84 -16.40
C THR A 197 -6.88 -11.24 -16.36
N ASN A 198 -7.66 -12.25 -16.75
CA ASN A 198 -7.26 -13.67 -16.72
C ASN A 198 -6.72 -14.16 -15.35
N GLY A 199 -7.12 -13.50 -14.26
CA GLY A 199 -6.68 -13.85 -12.91
C GLY A 199 -5.38 -13.19 -12.44
N ASP A 200 -4.77 -12.35 -13.27
CA ASP A 200 -3.62 -11.54 -12.92
C ASP A 200 -3.97 -10.05 -12.80
N ILE A 201 -3.13 -9.31 -12.08
CA ILE A 201 -3.26 -7.86 -11.92
C ILE A 201 -2.87 -7.22 -13.26
N SER A 202 -3.83 -6.63 -13.95
CA SER A 202 -3.63 -5.92 -15.22
C SER A 202 -3.57 -4.41 -15.05
N GLY A 203 -4.05 -3.89 -13.91
CA GLY A 203 -4.01 -2.47 -13.62
C GLY A 203 -4.13 -2.20 -12.13
N ILE A 204 -3.53 -1.09 -11.72
CA ILE A 204 -3.69 -0.54 -10.38
C ILE A 204 -4.24 0.87 -10.56
N THR A 205 -5.51 1.04 -10.23
CA THR A 205 -6.03 2.38 -10.03
C THR A 205 -5.51 2.90 -8.71
N GLN A 206 -4.76 3.99 -8.76
CA GLN A 206 -4.37 4.69 -7.55
C GLN A 206 -5.60 5.45 -7.05
N GLY A 207 -6.12 5.02 -5.89
CA GLY A 207 -6.97 5.87 -5.10
C GLY A 207 -6.14 7.01 -4.51
N ASP A 208 -6.84 7.98 -3.93
CA ASP A 208 -6.19 9.09 -3.25
C ASP A 208 -5.29 8.60 -2.10
N LEU A 209 -4.31 9.40 -1.74
CA LEU A 209 -3.27 9.09 -0.77
C LEU A 209 -3.11 10.23 0.23
N ARG A 210 -2.57 9.90 1.39
CA ARG A 210 -2.05 10.90 2.33
C ARG A 210 -0.65 10.50 2.74
N ILE A 211 0.30 11.39 2.54
CA ILE A 211 1.65 11.26 3.07
C ILE A 211 1.58 11.55 4.58
N GLY A 212 2.16 10.66 5.37
CA GLY A 212 2.21 10.76 6.83
C GLY A 212 3.40 11.60 7.28
N LYS A 213 3.47 11.84 8.58
CA LYS A 213 4.60 12.51 9.24
C LYS A 213 5.36 11.50 10.11
N VAL A 214 6.58 11.84 10.48
CA VAL A 214 7.31 11.05 11.49
C VAL A 214 6.50 11.01 12.78
N ASN A 215 6.46 9.85 13.41
CA ASN A 215 5.87 9.67 14.73
C ASN A 215 6.64 10.52 15.75
N PRO A 216 6.01 11.44 16.51
CA PRO A 216 6.70 12.23 17.53
C PRO A 216 7.14 11.40 18.75
N HIS A 217 6.68 10.16 18.87
CA HIS A 217 6.94 9.26 19.99
C HIS A 217 7.68 7.98 19.54
N VAL A 218 8.71 8.14 18.71
CA VAL A 218 9.56 7.01 18.29
C VAL A 218 10.17 6.32 19.52
N SER A 219 10.10 4.99 19.55
CA SER A 219 10.63 4.18 20.63
C SER A 219 12.03 3.66 20.28
N ASP A 220 13.06 4.17 20.97
CA ASP A 220 14.43 3.68 20.82
C ASP A 220 14.55 2.19 21.16
N THR A 221 13.78 1.73 22.15
CA THR A 221 13.70 0.31 22.51
C THR A 221 13.16 -0.53 21.35
N LEU A 222 12.11 -0.06 20.67
CA LEU A 222 11.58 -0.75 19.48
C LEU A 222 12.62 -0.77 18.36
N LEU A 223 13.33 0.33 18.10
CA LEU A 223 14.38 0.38 17.08
C LEU A 223 15.54 -0.58 17.40
N ALA A 224 15.94 -0.69 18.67
CA ALA A 224 16.92 -1.66 19.11
C ALA A 224 16.43 -3.11 18.91
N ASN A 225 15.16 -3.39 19.20
CA ASN A 225 14.56 -4.70 18.96
C ASN A 225 14.46 -5.03 17.47
N ILE A 226 14.12 -4.07 16.60
CA ILE A 226 14.12 -4.26 15.14
C ILE A 226 15.54 -4.57 14.65
N ARG A 227 16.56 -3.86 15.16
CA ARG A 227 17.97 -4.17 14.84
C ARG A 227 18.33 -5.61 15.22
N LYS A 228 17.94 -6.03 16.42
CA LYS A 228 18.18 -7.40 16.90
C LYS A 228 17.44 -8.42 16.05
N PHE A 229 16.17 -8.17 15.72
CA PHE A 229 15.36 -9.03 14.89
C PHE A 229 15.99 -9.22 13.50
N LEU A 230 16.44 -8.13 12.88
CA LEU A 230 17.17 -8.16 11.60
C LEU A 230 18.45 -9.00 11.69
N ALA A 231 19.28 -8.79 12.72
CA ALA A 231 20.53 -9.51 12.88
C ALA A 231 20.34 -11.00 13.18
N SER A 232 19.31 -11.35 13.96
CA SER A 232 19.03 -12.74 14.35
C SER A 232 18.22 -13.52 13.31
N ASN A 233 17.53 -12.85 12.39
CA ASN A 233 16.64 -13.47 11.42
C ASN A 233 16.80 -12.88 10.01
N PRO A 234 18.01 -12.88 9.42
CA PRO A 234 18.23 -12.28 8.11
C PRO A 234 17.33 -12.89 7.01
N ASP A 235 17.04 -14.19 7.10
CA ASP A 235 16.19 -14.92 6.13
C ASP A 235 14.72 -14.46 6.13
N ARG A 236 14.27 -13.74 7.18
CA ARG A 236 12.93 -13.13 7.21
C ARG A 236 12.82 -11.90 6.33
N PHE A 237 13.94 -11.34 5.86
CA PHE A 237 13.99 -10.12 5.08
C PHE A 237 14.38 -10.40 3.63
N LYS A 238 13.51 -9.98 2.71
CA LYS A 238 13.86 -9.89 1.30
C LYS A 238 14.52 -8.54 1.04
N ARG A 239 15.77 -8.55 0.57
CA ARG A 239 16.41 -7.34 0.04
C ARG A 239 15.82 -6.99 -1.32
N ILE A 240 15.36 -5.76 -1.46
CA ILE A 240 14.79 -5.19 -2.68
C ILE A 240 15.79 -4.17 -3.22
N LYS A 241 16.26 -4.42 -4.44
CA LYS A 241 17.04 -3.47 -5.23
C LYS A 241 16.14 -2.92 -6.33
N TRP A 242 16.11 -1.60 -6.48
CA TRP A 242 15.29 -0.95 -7.52
C TRP A 242 15.97 -0.97 -8.89
N PHE A 243 17.28 -0.91 -8.89
CA PHE A 243 18.15 -0.95 -10.06
C PHE A 243 19.21 -2.03 -9.83
N GLU A 244 19.65 -2.67 -10.91
CA GLU A 244 20.76 -3.65 -10.90
C GLU A 244 22.11 -2.97 -11.03
#